data_AF-A0AAU0R4G4-F1
#
_entry.id   AF-A0AAU0R4G4-F1
#
_cell.length_a   1.000
_cell.length_b   1.000
_cell.length_c   1.000
_cell.angle_alpha   90.00
_cell.angle_beta   90.00
_cell.angle_gamma   90.00
#
_symmetry.space_group_name_H-M   'P 1'
#
loop_
_entity.id
_entity.type
_entity.pdbx_description
1 polymer ?
#
loop_
_entity_poly.entity_id
_entity_poly.type
_entity_poly.pdbx_seq_one_letter_code
_entity_poly.pdbx_strand_id
1 'polypeptide(L)'
;MEREISNTEKVKVSSDSLNLMQVIGIIFVFFITVIGISFVNEKQNFHFYPWYYEYLVYFSTFFLIVLIYKPSRSHLIQILSALKFNRSKDYVIIILSWLFLLVYLAILNVITQYFNIVPDSPKTIYNPNKHELIVYGIGLVLLAPIWEEFLFRGILFLRLTKYIPLWTSFIVSSLIFTCIHPVSVGHTAFIFVFSLLVTYTYYKTNNIFVPVSIHLLNNLFSLSIAMQ
;
A
#
# COMPACT_ATOMS: atom_id res chain seq x y z
N MET A 1 -25.60 -30.54 9.35
CA MET A 1 -24.45 -30.57 8.43
C MET A 1 -24.47 -29.28 7.64
N GLU A 2 -23.41 -28.50 7.82
CA GLU A 2 -23.37 -27.05 7.69
C GLU A 2 -23.59 -26.53 6.28
N ARG A 3 -24.21 -25.34 6.23
CA ARG A 3 -24.31 -24.51 5.03
C ARG A 3 -22.90 -24.05 4.66
N GLU A 4 -22.32 -24.64 3.63
CA GLU A 4 -21.30 -23.98 2.81
C GLU A 4 -21.96 -22.79 2.10
N ILE A 5 -22.13 -21.70 2.84
CA ILE A 5 -22.36 -20.39 2.23
C ILE A 5 -21.06 -20.06 1.51
N SER A 6 -21.09 -20.19 0.19
CA SER A 6 -20.02 -19.81 -0.72
C SER A 6 -19.48 -18.43 -0.34
N ASN A 7 -18.28 -18.39 0.25
CA ASN A 7 -17.58 -17.16 0.65
C ASN A 7 -17.11 -16.33 -0.58
N THR A 8 -17.47 -16.75 -1.79
CA THR A 8 -17.05 -16.15 -3.07
C THR A 8 -17.96 -15.01 -3.55
N GLU A 9 -19.09 -14.74 -2.88
CA GLU A 9 -20.06 -13.71 -3.33
C GLU A 9 -19.80 -12.28 -2.83
N LYS A 10 -18.84 -12.04 -1.94
CA LYS A 10 -18.65 -10.68 -1.36
C LYS A 10 -17.83 -9.71 -2.20
N VAL A 11 -17.10 -10.18 -3.21
CA VAL A 11 -16.30 -9.32 -4.11
C VAL A 11 -17.05 -9.16 -5.44
N LYS A 12 -17.94 -8.16 -5.51
CA LYS A 12 -18.59 -7.73 -6.75
C LYS A 12 -17.68 -6.78 -7.53
N VAL A 13 -16.69 -7.33 -8.23
CA VAL A 13 -16.09 -6.67 -9.39
C VAL A 13 -16.41 -7.52 -10.62
N SER A 14 -17.10 -6.91 -11.59
CA SER A 14 -17.74 -7.58 -12.73
C SER A 14 -16.75 -8.26 -13.69
N SER A 15 -17.28 -9.10 -14.59
CA SER A 15 -16.58 -9.97 -15.53
C SER A 15 -15.57 -9.32 -16.49
N ASP A 16 -15.54 -7.99 -16.62
CA ASP A 16 -14.55 -7.23 -17.42
C ASP A 16 -13.22 -6.98 -16.66
N SER A 17 -12.81 -7.92 -15.83
CA SER A 17 -11.78 -7.72 -14.82
C SER A 17 -10.40 -8.20 -15.29
N LEU A 18 -9.35 -7.44 -14.96
CA LEU A 18 -7.94 -7.72 -15.30
C LEU A 18 -7.50 -9.16 -15.01
N ASN A 19 -7.25 -10.02 -15.99
CA ASN A 19 -6.82 -11.40 -15.72
C ASN A 19 -5.47 -11.47 -14.98
N LEU A 20 -5.11 -12.64 -14.43
CA LEU A 20 -3.90 -12.79 -13.61
C LEU A 20 -2.61 -12.39 -14.35
N MET A 21 -2.48 -12.73 -15.63
CA MET A 21 -1.31 -12.34 -16.43
C MET A 21 -1.24 -10.83 -16.63
N GLN A 22 -2.37 -10.16 -16.81
CA GLN A 22 -2.42 -8.70 -16.90
C GLN A 22 -2.02 -8.05 -15.56
N VAL A 23 -2.44 -8.62 -14.43
CA VAL A 23 -2.04 -8.15 -13.09
C VAL A 23 -0.54 -8.31 -12.88
N ILE A 24 0.01 -9.49 -13.17
CA ILE A 24 1.45 -9.75 -13.07
C ILE A 24 2.22 -8.80 -13.99
N GLY A 25 1.73 -8.60 -15.23
CA GLY A 25 2.32 -7.67 -16.18
C GLY A 25 2.34 -6.22 -15.69
N ILE A 26 1.25 -5.73 -15.10
CA ILE A 26 1.17 -4.38 -14.51
C ILE A 26 2.20 -4.23 -13.38
N ILE A 27 2.24 -5.19 -12.45
CA ILE A 27 3.18 -5.20 -11.33
C ILE A 27 4.63 -5.21 -11.85
N PHE A 28 4.94 -6.11 -12.78
CA PHE A 28 6.27 -6.24 -13.36
C PHE A 28 6.72 -4.96 -14.06
N VAL A 29 5.88 -4.40 -14.93
CA VAL A 29 6.16 -3.15 -15.66
C VAL A 29 6.34 -1.99 -14.69
N PHE A 30 5.51 -1.90 -13.64
CA PHE A 30 5.65 -0.87 -12.62
C PHE A 30 7.00 -0.95 -11.90
N PHE A 31 7.33 -2.10 -11.31
CA PHE A 31 8.57 -2.24 -10.53
C PHE A 31 9.82 -2.15 -11.39
N ILE A 32 9.84 -2.74 -12.60
CA ILE A 32 11.02 -2.63 -13.47
C ILE A 32 11.26 -1.18 -13.92
N THR A 33 10.20 -0.42 -14.18
CA THR A 33 10.29 0.99 -14.55
C THR A 33 10.80 1.81 -13.39
N VAL A 34 10.22 1.64 -12.20
CA VAL A 34 10.65 2.35 -10.98
C VAL A 34 12.09 2.02 -10.62
N ILE A 35 12.48 0.74 -10.59
CA ILE A 35 13.86 0.32 -10.31
C ILE A 35 14.82 0.87 -11.36
N GLY A 36 14.45 0.84 -12.64
CA GLY A 36 15.25 1.40 -13.73
C GLY A 36 15.46 2.91 -13.58
N ILE A 37 14.40 3.65 -13.23
CA ILE A 37 14.46 5.08 -12.97
C ILE A 37 15.35 5.36 -11.75
N SER A 38 15.15 4.65 -10.63
CA SER A 38 15.96 4.82 -9.41
C SER A 38 17.44 4.49 -9.65
N PHE A 39 17.73 3.42 -10.39
CA PHE A 39 19.10 3.04 -10.75
C PHE A 39 19.80 4.12 -11.60
N VAL A 40 19.08 4.73 -12.55
CA VAL A 40 19.61 5.87 -13.32
C VAL A 40 19.81 7.09 -12.42
N ASN A 41 18.90 7.33 -11.48
CA ASN A 41 18.95 8.47 -10.54
C ASN A 41 20.10 8.38 -9.52
N GLU A 42 20.58 7.17 -9.22
CA GLU A 42 21.69 6.93 -8.27
C GLU A 42 23.08 6.97 -8.92
N LYS A 43 23.18 7.04 -10.25
CA LYS A 43 24.49 7.18 -10.90
C LYS A 43 25.13 8.53 -10.56
N GLN A 44 26.35 8.48 -10.03
CA GLN A 44 27.08 9.56 -9.34
C GLN A 44 27.18 10.94 -10.02
N ASN A 45 26.81 11.08 -11.30
CA ASN A 45 26.92 12.33 -12.05
C ASN A 45 25.57 12.85 -12.60
N PHE A 46 24.44 12.19 -12.30
CA PHE A 46 23.15 12.58 -12.82
C PHE A 46 22.02 12.16 -11.88
N HIS A 47 21.35 13.15 -11.28
CA HIS A 47 20.06 12.95 -10.62
C HIS A 47 18.95 13.41 -11.56
N PHE A 48 18.17 12.46 -12.07
CA PHE A 48 16.96 12.73 -12.87
C PHE A 48 15.93 13.52 -12.05
N TYR A 49 15.85 13.29 -10.75
CA TYR A 49 15.03 14.05 -9.81
C TYR A 49 15.62 14.07 -8.39
N PRO A 50 15.39 15.17 -7.63
CA PRO A 50 15.72 15.24 -6.21
C PRO A 50 14.97 14.21 -5.34
N TRP A 51 15.57 13.76 -4.23
CA TRP A 51 15.02 12.73 -3.33
C TRP A 51 13.56 12.96 -2.90
N TYR A 52 13.13 14.21 -2.70
CA TYR A 52 11.78 14.54 -2.25
C TYR A 52 10.68 14.31 -3.31
N TYR A 53 11.06 14.01 -4.57
CA TYR A 53 10.13 13.61 -5.63
C TYR A 53 9.94 12.10 -5.78
N GLU A 54 10.62 11.26 -5.00
CA GLU A 54 10.59 9.79 -5.13
C GLU A 54 9.16 9.22 -5.18
N TYR A 55 8.31 9.58 -4.22
CA TYR A 55 6.91 9.11 -4.20
C TYR A 55 6.06 9.68 -5.34
N LEU A 56 6.39 10.88 -5.84
CA LEU A 56 5.70 11.45 -7.00
C LEU A 56 6.04 10.64 -8.25
N VAL A 57 7.29 10.23 -8.42
CA VAL A 57 7.72 9.36 -9.52
C VAL A 57 7.00 8.02 -9.47
N TYR A 58 6.85 7.40 -8.30
CA TYR A 58 6.11 6.15 -8.14
C TYR A 58 4.64 6.34 -8.51
N PHE A 59 3.99 7.37 -7.97
CA PHE A 59 2.60 7.67 -8.29
C PHE A 59 2.39 7.97 -9.79
N SER A 60 3.24 8.81 -10.38
CA SER A 60 3.18 9.14 -11.80
C SER A 60 3.39 7.92 -12.69
N THR A 61 4.31 7.02 -12.32
CA THR A 61 4.55 5.77 -13.07
C THR A 61 3.31 4.88 -13.04
N PHE A 62 2.73 4.65 -11.86
CA PHE A 62 1.48 3.89 -11.73
C PHE A 62 0.35 4.53 -12.53
N PHE A 63 0.19 5.86 -12.40
CA PHE A 63 -0.86 6.61 -13.08
C PHE A 63 -0.71 6.56 -14.60
N LEU A 64 0.51 6.66 -15.14
CA LEU A 64 0.77 6.52 -16.57
C LEU A 64 0.43 5.12 -17.08
N ILE A 65 0.77 4.06 -16.33
CA ILE A 65 0.37 2.69 -16.68
C ILE A 65 -1.16 2.59 -16.77
N VAL A 66 -1.88 3.10 -15.75
CA VAL A 66 -3.34 3.13 -15.76
C VAL A 66 -3.88 3.93 -16.96
N LEU A 67 -3.32 5.10 -17.24
CA LEU A 67 -3.77 5.96 -18.34
C LEU A 67 -3.59 5.31 -19.70
N ILE A 68 -2.43 4.68 -19.94
CA ILE A 68 -2.08 4.09 -21.24
C ILE A 68 -2.82 2.75 -21.42
N TYR A 69 -2.86 1.92 -20.38
CA TYR A 69 -3.37 0.55 -20.48
C TYR A 69 -4.89 0.49 -20.19
N LYS A 70 -5.69 0.45 -21.26
CA LYS A 70 -7.16 0.46 -21.19
C LYS A 70 -7.77 -0.50 -20.16
N PRO A 71 -7.36 -1.79 -20.06
CA PRO A 71 -7.91 -2.70 -19.04
C PRO A 71 -7.68 -2.21 -17.60
N SER A 72 -6.50 -1.64 -17.31
CA SER A 72 -6.19 -1.07 -16.00
C SER A 72 -7.04 0.17 -15.72
N ARG A 73 -7.19 1.06 -16.71
CA ARG A 73 -8.07 2.24 -16.63
C ARG A 73 -9.52 1.88 -16.32
N SER A 74 -10.07 0.93 -17.06
CA SER A 74 -11.44 0.46 -16.88
C SER A 74 -11.65 -0.15 -15.49
N HIS A 75 -10.69 -0.94 -15.00
CA HIS A 75 -10.73 -1.52 -13.67
C HIS A 75 -10.63 -0.45 -12.56
N LEU A 76 -9.76 0.56 -12.73
CA LEU A 76 -9.67 1.68 -11.78
C LEU A 76 -11.01 2.43 -11.68
N ILE A 77 -11.64 2.75 -12.82
CA ILE A 77 -12.95 3.44 -12.85
C ILE A 77 -14.00 2.62 -12.09
N GLN A 78 -14.01 1.29 -12.24
CA GLN A 78 -14.92 0.42 -11.49
C GLN A 78 -14.69 0.54 -9.97
N ILE A 79 -13.43 0.47 -9.52
CA ILE A 79 -13.11 0.62 -8.09
C ILE A 79 -13.54 2.00 -7.57
N LEU A 80 -13.23 3.08 -8.31
CA LEU A 80 -13.60 4.45 -7.93
C LEU A 80 -15.11 4.63 -7.86
N SER A 81 -15.86 4.05 -8.80
CA SER A 81 -17.33 4.10 -8.80
C SER A 81 -17.97 3.37 -7.61
N ALA A 82 -17.22 2.45 -6.96
CA ALA A 82 -17.68 1.68 -5.82
C ALA A 82 -17.35 2.34 -4.46
N LEU A 83 -16.68 3.51 -4.45
CA LEU A 83 -16.31 4.23 -3.23
C LEU A 83 -17.54 4.64 -2.41
N LYS A 84 -17.43 4.50 -1.08
CA LYS A 84 -18.49 4.88 -0.14
C LYS A 84 -17.91 5.72 0.99
N PHE A 85 -18.18 7.02 0.98
CA PHE A 85 -17.68 7.94 2.00
C PHE A 85 -18.63 8.08 3.20
N ASN A 86 -19.94 7.87 3.07
CA ASN A 86 -20.90 8.17 4.15
C ASN A 86 -21.37 6.93 4.93
N ARG A 87 -20.46 5.98 5.18
CA ARG A 87 -20.77 4.75 5.93
C ARG A 87 -20.10 4.79 7.30
N SER A 88 -20.85 5.17 8.34
CA SER A 88 -20.34 5.33 9.72
C SER A 88 -19.52 4.15 10.23
N LYS A 89 -19.94 2.91 9.92
CA LYS A 89 -19.22 1.69 10.28
C LYS A 89 -17.79 1.63 9.70
N ASP A 90 -17.59 2.19 8.51
CA ASP A 90 -16.28 2.21 7.85
C ASP A 90 -15.31 3.11 8.62
N TYR A 91 -15.75 4.27 9.13
CA TYR A 91 -14.94 5.14 9.99
C TYR A 91 -14.57 4.49 11.31
N VAL A 92 -15.50 3.77 11.95
CA VAL A 92 -15.20 3.01 13.18
C VAL A 92 -14.13 1.96 12.90
N ILE A 93 -14.21 1.25 11.76
CA ILE A 93 -13.19 0.28 11.35
C ILE A 93 -11.84 0.98 11.13
N ILE A 94 -11.81 2.15 10.48
CA ILE A 94 -10.57 2.92 10.25
C ILE A 94 -9.90 3.27 11.58
N ILE A 95 -10.65 3.86 12.52
CA ILE A 95 -10.10 4.30 13.82
C ILE A 95 -9.64 3.11 14.66
N LEU A 96 -10.45 2.06 14.78
CA LEU A 96 -10.07 0.88 15.56
C LEU A 96 -8.85 0.16 14.96
N SER A 97 -8.75 0.09 13.63
CA SER A 97 -7.59 -0.49 12.95
C SER A 97 -6.33 0.34 13.20
N TRP A 98 -6.43 1.66 13.15
CA TRP A 98 -5.30 2.53 13.43
C TRP A 98 -4.85 2.46 14.90
N LEU A 99 -5.79 2.45 15.86
CA LEU A 99 -5.46 2.24 17.29
C LEU A 99 -4.80 0.89 17.53
N PHE A 100 -5.28 -0.17 16.89
CA PHE A 100 -4.65 -1.49 16.95
C PHE A 100 -3.21 -1.44 16.44
N LEU A 101 -2.95 -0.76 15.31
CA LEU A 101 -1.60 -0.61 14.76
C LEU A 101 -0.67 0.17 15.69
N LEU A 102 -1.17 1.21 16.37
CA LEU A 102 -0.38 1.98 17.36
C LEU A 102 0.02 1.11 18.56
N VAL A 103 -0.93 0.33 19.10
CA VAL A 103 -0.65 -0.61 20.19
C VAL A 103 0.36 -1.67 19.74
N TYR A 104 0.16 -2.22 18.55
CA TYR A 104 1.07 -3.21 17.99
C TYR A 104 2.49 -2.65 17.77
N LEU A 105 2.61 -1.42 17.24
CA LEU A 105 3.90 -0.75 17.08
C LEU A 105 4.59 -0.52 18.44
N ALA A 106 3.85 -0.10 19.47
CA ALA A 106 4.40 0.09 20.81
C ALA A 106 4.95 -1.23 21.39
N ILE A 107 4.20 -2.33 21.24
CA ILE A 107 4.65 -3.66 21.67
C ILE A 107 5.90 -4.08 20.88
N LEU A 108 5.91 -3.88 19.57
CA LEU A 108 7.02 -4.24 18.70
C LEU A 108 8.31 -3.46 19.05
N ASN A 109 8.17 -2.19 19.42
CA ASN A 109 9.29 -1.37 19.91
C ASN A 109 9.89 -1.94 21.21
N VAL A 110 9.06 -2.37 22.17
CA VAL A 110 9.55 -3.02 23.40
C VAL A 110 10.27 -4.33 23.08
N ILE A 111 9.71 -5.16 22.20
CA ILE A 111 10.30 -6.44 21.80
C ILE A 111 11.64 -6.23 21.10
N THR A 112 11.70 -5.34 20.11
CA THR A 112 12.92 -5.08 19.34
C THR A 112 14.03 -4.52 20.21
N GLN A 113 13.72 -3.62 21.15
CA GLN A 113 14.67 -3.15 22.16
C GLN A 113 15.19 -4.27 23.06
N TYR A 114 14.30 -5.14 23.55
CA TYR A 114 14.69 -6.29 24.38
C TYR A 114 15.67 -7.23 23.66
N PHE A 115 15.49 -7.43 22.35
CA PHE A 115 16.36 -8.27 21.52
C PHE A 115 17.53 -7.51 20.87
N ASN A 116 17.75 -6.23 21.20
CA ASN A 116 18.77 -5.38 20.57
C ASN A 116 18.70 -5.35 19.03
N ILE A 117 17.49 -5.44 18.47
CA ILE A 117 17.27 -5.31 17.02
C ILE A 117 17.44 -3.84 16.66
N VAL A 118 18.43 -3.56 15.81
CA VAL A 118 18.74 -2.19 15.37
C VAL A 118 17.57 -1.65 14.55
N PRO A 119 16.97 -0.50 14.93
CA PRO A 119 15.94 0.13 14.13
C PRO A 119 16.52 0.66 12.82
N ASP A 120 15.67 0.81 11.80
CA ASP A 120 16.10 1.49 10.58
C ASP A 120 16.59 2.90 10.90
N SER A 121 17.71 3.27 10.30
CA SER A 121 18.11 4.66 10.27
C SER A 121 16.99 5.46 9.58
N PRO A 122 16.55 6.60 10.14
CA PRO A 122 15.66 7.48 9.41
C PRO A 122 16.26 7.73 8.03
N LYS A 123 15.46 7.65 6.96
CA LYS A 123 15.91 8.14 5.64
C LYS A 123 16.48 9.53 5.89
N THR A 124 17.74 9.74 5.51
CA THR A 124 18.51 10.91 5.92
C THR A 124 17.95 12.13 5.19
N ILE A 125 16.95 12.76 5.79
CA ILE A 125 16.36 14.01 5.31
C ILE A 125 17.26 15.14 5.83
N TYR A 126 18.27 15.49 5.04
CA TYR A 126 19.23 16.55 5.40
C TYR A 126 18.56 17.92 5.34
N ASN A 127 18.14 18.43 6.50
CA ASN A 127 17.66 19.80 6.72
C ASN A 127 16.77 20.34 5.59
N PRO A 128 15.62 19.69 5.32
CA PRO A 128 14.81 19.99 4.15
C PRO A 128 14.25 21.41 4.28
N ASN A 129 14.19 22.13 3.18
CA ASN A 129 13.42 23.37 3.17
C ASN A 129 11.91 23.05 3.18
N LYS A 130 11.09 24.07 3.46
CA LYS A 130 9.62 23.91 3.55
C LYS A 130 9.00 23.32 2.29
N HIS A 131 9.50 23.66 1.10
CA HIS A 131 8.99 23.14 -0.16
C HIS A 131 9.28 21.65 -0.30
N GLU A 132 10.52 21.23 -0.04
CA GLU A 132 10.95 19.82 -0.10
C GLU A 132 10.11 18.95 0.82
N LEU A 133 9.88 19.42 2.05
CA LEU A 133 9.06 18.72 3.03
C LEU A 133 7.59 18.62 2.60
N ILE A 134 7.02 19.67 2.00
CA ILE A 134 5.64 19.64 1.48
C ILE A 134 5.51 18.61 0.36
N VAL A 135 6.43 18.63 -0.62
CA VAL A 135 6.39 17.69 -1.75
C VAL A 135 6.57 16.24 -1.27
N TYR A 136 7.57 16.01 -0.41
CA TYR A 136 7.81 14.70 0.19
C TYR A 136 6.59 14.23 1.02
N GLY A 137 6.03 15.12 1.84
CA GLY A 137 4.88 14.83 2.69
C GLY A 137 3.62 14.51 1.90
N ILE A 138 3.31 15.26 0.84
CA ILE A 138 2.20 14.94 -0.08
C ILE A 138 2.43 13.58 -0.73
N GLY A 139 3.65 13.33 -1.20
CA GLY A 139 4.04 12.05 -1.81
C GLY A 139 3.84 10.87 -0.86
N LEU A 140 4.47 10.92 0.32
CA LEU A 140 4.46 9.85 1.32
C LEU A 140 3.07 9.66 1.94
N VAL A 141 2.41 10.76 2.34
CA VAL A 141 1.18 10.68 3.13
C VAL A 141 -0.03 10.49 2.24
N LEU A 142 -0.10 11.13 1.06
CA LEU A 142 -1.30 11.06 0.20
C LEU A 142 -1.12 10.14 -0.98
N LEU A 143 -0.09 10.37 -1.81
CA LEU A 143 0.03 9.70 -3.10
C LEU A 143 0.41 8.23 -2.96
N ALA A 144 1.34 7.90 -2.07
CA ALA A 144 1.81 6.54 -1.86
C ALA A 144 0.68 5.59 -1.41
N PRO A 145 -0.08 5.90 -0.34
CA PRO A 145 -1.21 5.08 0.07
C PRO A 145 -2.25 4.87 -1.03
N ILE A 146 -2.51 5.89 -1.86
CA ILE A 146 -3.46 5.76 -2.96
C ILE A 146 -2.99 4.67 -3.92
N TRP A 147 -1.84 4.86 -4.59
CA TRP A 147 -1.44 3.90 -5.64
C TRP A 147 -1.15 2.51 -5.09
N GLU A 148 -0.60 2.42 -3.88
CA GLU A 148 -0.31 1.15 -3.22
C GLU A 148 -1.60 0.37 -2.92
N GLU A 149 -2.59 0.98 -2.26
CA GLU A 149 -3.84 0.29 -1.98
C GLU A 149 -4.57 -0.12 -3.26
N PHE A 150 -4.55 0.73 -4.30
CA PHE A 150 -5.12 0.37 -5.60
C PHE A 150 -4.43 -0.85 -6.22
N LEU A 151 -3.09 -0.86 -6.26
CA LEU A 151 -2.33 -1.96 -6.86
C LEU A 151 -2.47 -3.25 -6.06
N PHE A 152 -2.29 -3.18 -4.75
CA PHE A 152 -2.23 -4.38 -3.90
C PHE A 152 -3.61 -4.89 -3.51
N ARG A 153 -4.56 -4.02 -3.14
CA ARG A 153 -5.88 -4.45 -2.65
C ARG A 153 -6.87 -4.48 -3.80
N GLY A 154 -6.93 -3.38 -4.56
CA GLY A 154 -7.85 -3.24 -5.69
C GLY A 154 -7.56 -4.14 -6.89
N ILE A 155 -6.30 -4.52 -7.12
CA ILE A 155 -5.90 -5.34 -8.28
C ILE A 155 -5.37 -6.71 -7.85
N LEU A 156 -4.25 -6.77 -7.13
CA LEU A 156 -3.56 -8.04 -6.81
C LEU A 156 -4.40 -8.96 -5.93
N PHE A 157 -4.80 -8.51 -4.74
CA PHE A 157 -5.57 -9.32 -3.79
C PHE A 157 -6.87 -9.82 -4.42
N LEU A 158 -7.67 -8.93 -5.03
CA LEU A 158 -8.90 -9.34 -5.71
C LEU A 158 -8.66 -10.42 -6.75
N ARG A 159 -7.56 -10.32 -7.51
CA ARG A 159 -7.24 -11.32 -8.52
C ARG A 159 -6.83 -12.65 -7.89
N LEU A 160 -5.99 -12.64 -6.86
CA LEU A 160 -5.57 -13.86 -6.15
C LEU A 160 -6.76 -14.66 -5.63
N THR A 161 -7.80 -14.00 -5.09
CA THR A 161 -9.00 -14.68 -4.57
C THR A 161 -9.79 -15.48 -5.61
N LYS A 162 -9.49 -15.32 -6.91
CA LYS A 162 -10.07 -16.11 -8.01
C LYS A 162 -9.30 -17.39 -8.32
N TYR A 163 -8.06 -17.54 -7.85
CA TYR A 163 -7.18 -18.66 -8.18
C TYR A 163 -6.73 -19.48 -6.97
N ILE A 164 -6.68 -18.87 -5.79
CA ILE A 164 -6.21 -19.53 -4.56
C ILE A 164 -7.19 -19.28 -3.41
N PRO A 165 -7.16 -20.09 -2.33
CA PRO A 165 -8.02 -19.89 -1.17
C PRO A 165 -7.91 -18.48 -0.58
N LEU A 166 -9.00 -17.99 -0.01
CA LEU A 166 -9.09 -16.63 0.53
C LEU A 166 -8.00 -16.35 1.58
N TRP A 167 -7.80 -17.28 2.52
CA TRP A 167 -6.77 -17.13 3.57
C TRP A 167 -5.36 -17.04 2.97
N THR A 168 -5.08 -17.84 1.93
CA THR A 168 -3.81 -17.79 1.20
C THR A 168 -3.66 -16.47 0.43
N SER A 169 -4.75 -15.93 -0.12
CA SER A 169 -4.73 -14.62 -0.81
C SER A 169 -4.34 -13.48 0.13
N PHE A 170 -4.82 -13.49 1.38
CA PHE A 170 -4.40 -12.51 2.40
C PHE A 170 -2.90 -12.56 2.65
N ILE A 171 -2.37 -13.77 2.87
CA ILE A 171 -0.96 -14.00 3.18
C ILE A 171 -0.09 -13.61 1.99
N VAL A 172 -0.37 -14.15 0.80
CA VAL A 172 0.44 -13.92 -0.40
C VAL A 172 0.45 -12.44 -0.79
N SER A 173 -0.71 -11.78 -0.82
CA SER A 173 -0.77 -10.34 -1.14
C SER A 173 0.02 -9.52 -0.11
N SER A 174 -0.01 -9.91 1.16
CA SER A 174 0.68 -9.18 2.23
C SER A 174 2.18 -9.44 2.24
N LEU A 175 2.62 -10.66 1.93
CA LEU A 175 4.04 -10.96 1.76
C LEU A 175 4.62 -10.16 0.59
N ILE A 176 3.94 -10.11 -0.55
CA ILE A 176 4.40 -9.34 -1.72
C ILE A 176 4.49 -7.85 -1.35
N PHE A 177 3.47 -7.30 -0.67
CA PHE A 177 3.50 -5.92 -0.16
C PHE A 177 4.70 -5.69 0.76
N THR A 178 4.95 -6.58 1.73
CA THR A 178 6.08 -6.42 2.66
C THR A 178 7.44 -6.52 1.96
N CYS A 179 7.63 -7.49 1.06
CA CYS A 179 8.93 -7.76 0.43
C CYS A 179 9.43 -6.62 -0.47
N ILE A 180 8.55 -5.77 -0.98
CA ILE A 180 8.96 -4.60 -1.78
C ILE A 180 9.42 -3.40 -0.92
N HIS A 181 9.30 -3.48 0.40
CA HIS A 181 9.73 -2.45 1.33
C HIS A 181 11.09 -2.84 1.96
N PRO A 182 12.21 -2.22 1.55
CA PRO A 182 13.53 -2.56 2.05
C PRO A 182 13.76 -1.90 3.43
N VAL A 183 13.32 -2.58 4.49
CA VAL A 183 13.40 -2.11 5.88
C VAL A 183 13.96 -3.19 6.80
N SER A 184 14.37 -2.80 8.01
CA SER A 184 14.80 -3.68 9.10
C SER A 184 13.78 -4.77 9.41
N VAL A 185 14.24 -5.81 10.10
CA VAL A 185 13.39 -6.94 10.52
C VAL A 185 12.21 -6.47 11.38
N GLY A 186 12.41 -5.48 12.26
CA GLY A 186 11.35 -4.89 13.08
C GLY A 186 10.27 -4.25 12.22
N HIS A 187 10.63 -3.32 11.33
CA HIS A 187 9.65 -2.69 10.45
C HIS A 187 9.04 -3.66 9.43
N THR A 188 9.77 -4.70 9.01
CA THR A 188 9.22 -5.77 8.15
C THR A 188 8.03 -6.45 8.81
N ALA A 189 8.15 -6.80 10.11
CA ALA A 189 7.04 -7.38 10.87
C ALA A 189 5.85 -6.41 10.97
N PHE A 190 6.14 -5.12 11.21
CA PHE A 190 5.10 -4.09 11.24
C PHE A 190 4.34 -4.02 9.92
N ILE A 191 5.04 -3.89 8.80
CA ILE A 191 4.49 -3.76 7.45
C ILE A 191 3.66 -4.99 7.08
N PHE A 192 4.09 -6.20 7.48
CA PHE A 192 3.34 -7.43 7.21
C PHE A 192 1.98 -7.46 7.92
N VAL A 193 1.95 -7.17 9.23
CA VAL A 193 0.69 -7.13 9.99
C VAL A 193 -0.19 -5.97 9.53
N PHE A 194 0.42 -4.81 9.24
CA PHE A 194 -0.26 -3.69 8.61
C PHE A 194 -0.96 -4.13 7.32
N SER A 195 -0.23 -4.80 6.42
CA SER A 195 -0.77 -5.25 5.14
C SER A 195 -1.90 -6.26 5.31
N LEU A 196 -1.74 -7.23 6.22
CA LEU A 196 -2.80 -8.18 6.53
C LEU A 196 -4.07 -7.47 7.00
N LEU A 197 -3.92 -6.50 7.90
CA LEU A 197 -5.02 -5.72 8.45
C LEU A 197 -5.76 -4.93 7.36
N VAL A 198 -5.05 -4.13 6.56
CA VAL A 198 -5.71 -3.32 5.52
C VAL A 198 -6.32 -4.19 4.40
N THR A 199 -5.71 -5.34 4.10
CA THR A 199 -6.31 -6.31 3.17
C THR A 199 -7.60 -6.90 3.74
N TYR A 200 -7.59 -7.25 5.04
CA TYR A 200 -8.79 -7.72 5.73
C TYR A 200 -9.90 -6.66 5.81
N THR A 201 -9.56 -5.40 6.13
CA THR A 201 -10.56 -4.32 6.17
C THR A 201 -11.15 -4.06 4.79
N TYR A 202 -10.34 -4.14 3.73
CA TYR A 202 -10.83 -4.09 2.36
C TYR A 202 -11.81 -5.24 2.04
N TYR A 203 -11.43 -6.49 2.32
CA TYR A 203 -12.32 -7.65 2.13
C TYR A 203 -13.64 -7.50 2.91
N LYS A 204 -13.57 -7.04 4.16
CA LYS A 204 -14.73 -6.89 5.04
C LYS A 204 -15.68 -5.79 4.59
N THR A 205 -15.13 -4.68 4.09
CA THR A 205 -15.90 -3.47 3.78
C THR A 205 -16.31 -3.38 2.31
N ASN A 206 -15.56 -4.05 1.44
CA ASN A 206 -15.59 -3.91 -0.02
C ASN A 206 -15.54 -2.43 -0.45
N ASN A 207 -14.67 -1.65 0.21
CA ASN A 207 -14.54 -0.22 0.02
C ASN A 207 -13.06 0.18 0.10
N ILE A 208 -12.46 0.59 -1.01
CA ILE A 208 -11.02 0.94 -1.06
C ILE A 208 -10.69 2.19 -0.23
N PHE A 209 -11.70 3.03 0.07
CA PHE A 209 -11.54 4.17 0.98
C PHE A 209 -11.00 3.74 2.34
N VAL A 210 -11.48 2.61 2.89
CA VAL A 210 -11.11 2.13 4.23
C VAL A 210 -9.62 1.84 4.38
N PRO A 211 -9.02 0.94 3.57
CA PRO A 211 -7.58 0.68 3.66
C PRO A 211 -6.75 1.92 3.32
N VAL A 212 -7.17 2.74 2.34
CA VAL A 212 -6.48 4.01 2.01
C VAL A 212 -6.45 4.92 3.23
N SER A 213 -7.56 5.16 3.91
CA SER A 213 -7.60 6.02 5.09
C SER A 213 -6.74 5.50 6.24
N ILE A 214 -6.72 4.19 6.50
CA ILE A 214 -5.85 3.60 7.53
C ILE A 214 -4.37 3.86 7.18
N HIS A 215 -4.01 3.68 5.91
CA HIS A 215 -2.65 3.88 5.42
C HIS A 215 -2.25 5.37 5.46
N LEU A 216 -3.12 6.29 5.01
CA LEU A 216 -2.93 7.74 5.13
C LEU A 216 -2.62 8.13 6.59
N LEU A 217 -3.41 7.64 7.55
CA LEU A 217 -3.21 7.91 8.99
C LEU A 217 -1.88 7.36 9.50
N ASN A 218 -1.49 6.16 9.07
CA ASN A 218 -0.23 5.55 9.47
C ASN A 218 0.98 6.34 8.92
N ASN A 219 0.93 6.76 7.65
CA ASN A 219 2.02 7.53 7.04
C ASN A 219 2.08 8.95 7.61
N LEU A 220 0.94 9.57 7.91
CA LEU A 220 0.91 10.87 8.59
C LEU A 220 1.55 10.78 9.98
N PHE A 221 1.22 9.74 10.74
CA PHE A 221 1.80 9.49 12.06
C PHE A 221 3.32 9.26 11.96
N SER A 222 3.76 8.43 11.02
CA SER A 222 5.18 8.17 10.77
C SER A 222 5.94 9.46 10.41
N LEU A 223 5.39 10.29 9.52
CA LEU A 223 5.98 11.58 9.17
C LEU A 223 6.05 12.52 10.38
N SER A 224 5.02 12.57 11.22
CA SER A 224 5.02 13.43 12.42
C SER A 224 6.05 13.03 13.48
N ILE A 225 6.42 11.75 13.55
CA ILE A 225 7.51 11.27 14.40
C ILE A 225 8.86 11.62 13.76
N ALA A 226 8.99 11.45 12.45
CA ALA A 226 10.22 11.74 11.73
C ALA A 226 10.59 13.24 11.70
N MET A 227 9.64 14.13 12.00
CA MET A 227 9.82 15.58 12.04
C MET A 227 10.15 16.14 13.43
N GLN A 228 10.24 15.30 14.47
CA GLN A 228 10.65 15.70 15.83
C GLN A 228 12.17 15.69 15.98
#